data_AF-A0A183DBV4-F1
#
_entry.id   AF-A0A183DBV4-F1
#
_cell.length_a   1.000
_cell.length_b   1.000
_cell.length_c   1.000
_cell.angle_alpha   90.00
_cell.angle_beta   90.00
_cell.angle_gamma   90.00
#
_symmetry.space_group_name_H-M   'P 1'
#
loop_
_entity.id
_entity.type
_entity.pdbx_description
1 polymer ?
#
loop_
_entity_poly.entity_id
_entity_poly.type
_entity_poly.pdbx_seq_one_letter_code
_entity_poly.pdbx_strand_id
1 'polypeptide(L)'
;MFQTTTLIGLLKTARLLRLVRVARKLDRYSEYGAAVLLLLMATFALIAHWLGCIWYAIGSAELPHKEFTWLHQLARHLNEPYLSTNGSVPTGGPSLKSRYVTSLYFTLSTITSIGFGNVSATTDSEKIFTIIMMILGCSCSFI
;
A
#
# COMPACT_ATOMS: atom_id res chain seq x y z
N MET A 1 -9.56 11.47 12.58
CA MET A 1 -10.02 10.37 11.71
C MET A 1 -8.94 9.31 11.41
N PHE A 2 -7.85 9.24 12.18
CA PHE A 2 -6.81 8.19 12.05
C PHE A 2 -7.04 6.99 13.00
N GLN A 3 -7.95 7.11 13.97
CA GLN A 3 -8.27 6.04 14.92
C GLN A 3 -9.27 5.04 14.34
N THR A 4 -10.09 5.44 13.36
CA THR A 4 -11.11 4.56 12.76
C THR A 4 -10.54 3.64 11.69
N THR A 5 -9.51 4.03 10.95
CA THR A 5 -8.92 3.20 9.88
C THR A 5 -8.06 2.05 10.41
N THR A 6 -7.34 2.23 11.52
CA THR A 6 -6.60 1.15 12.20
C THR A 6 -7.54 0.14 12.87
N LEU A 7 -8.61 0.61 13.54
CA LEU A 7 -9.66 -0.24 14.13
C LEU A 7 -10.46 -1.01 13.07
N ILE A 8 -10.84 -0.37 11.96
CA ILE A 8 -11.52 -1.04 10.83
C ILE A 8 -10.57 -2.04 10.14
N GLY A 9 -9.27 -1.73 10.05
CA GLY A 9 -8.22 -2.64 9.56
C GLY A 9 -8.11 -3.90 10.42
N LEU A 10 -8.06 -3.75 11.75
CA LEU A 10 -8.04 -4.86 12.71
C LEU A 10 -9.35 -5.69 12.65
N LEU A 11 -10.52 -5.03 12.63
CA LEU A 11 -11.81 -5.71 12.46
C LEU A 11 -11.94 -6.45 11.12
N LYS A 12 -11.32 -5.94 10.04
CA LYS A 12 -11.24 -6.63 8.74
C LYS A 12 -10.31 -7.84 8.78
N THR A 13 -9.21 -7.84 9.55
CA THR A 13 -8.39 -9.05 9.74
C THR A 13 -9.17 -10.18 10.44
N ALA A 14 -10.02 -9.85 11.41
CA ALA A 14 -10.96 -10.81 12.01
C ALA A 14 -12.01 -11.33 11.00
N ARG A 15 -12.40 -10.50 10.02
CA ARG A 15 -13.27 -10.89 8.89
C ARG A 15 -12.53 -11.76 7.87
N LEU A 16 -11.23 -11.52 7.64
CA LEU A 16 -10.36 -12.40 6.87
C LEU A 16 -10.18 -13.77 7.54
N LEU A 17 -10.06 -13.84 8.87
CA LEU A 17 -10.09 -15.11 9.60
C LEU A 17 -11.42 -15.86 9.42
N ARG A 18 -12.55 -15.15 9.30
CA ARG A 18 -13.84 -15.76 8.91
C ARG A 18 -13.82 -16.23 7.46
N LEU A 19 -13.20 -15.49 6.54
CA LEU A 19 -13.00 -15.92 5.15
C LEU A 19 -12.09 -17.15 5.05
N VAL A 20 -11.07 -17.31 5.90
CA VAL A 20 -10.28 -18.55 6.00
C VAL A 20 -11.16 -19.72 6.47
N ARG A 21 -12.07 -19.49 7.42
CA ARG A 21 -13.06 -20.52 7.82
C ARG A 21 -14.03 -20.88 6.70
N VAL A 22 -14.44 -19.90 5.88
CA VAL A 22 -15.31 -20.11 4.72
C VAL A 22 -14.56 -20.76 3.55
N ALA A 23 -13.30 -20.39 3.33
CA ALA A 23 -12.40 -21.02 2.35
C ALA A 23 -12.19 -22.50 2.72
N ARG A 24 -11.99 -22.83 4.00
CA ARG A 24 -11.98 -24.23 4.49
C ARG A 24 -13.31 -24.97 4.28
N LYS A 25 -14.42 -24.25 4.10
CA LYS A 25 -15.74 -24.83 3.76
C LYS A 25 -15.94 -24.94 2.24
N LEU A 26 -15.36 -24.02 1.47
CA LEU A 26 -15.28 -24.02 0.01
C LEU A 26 -14.31 -25.08 -0.54
N ASP A 27 -13.29 -25.44 0.24
CA ASP A 27 -12.34 -26.53 -0.01
C ASP A 27 -13.05 -27.89 -0.21
N ARG A 28 -14.27 -28.02 0.35
CA ARG A 28 -15.14 -29.19 0.19
C ARG A 28 -15.94 -29.18 -1.13
N TYR A 29 -15.88 -28.10 -1.90
CA TYR A 29 -16.67 -27.85 -3.12
C TYR A 29 -15.82 -27.44 -4.34
N SER A 30 -14.61 -26.94 -4.12
CA SER A 30 -13.69 -26.50 -5.16
C SER A 30 -12.66 -27.59 -5.40
N GLU A 31 -12.42 -27.93 -6.66
CA GLU A 31 -11.23 -28.69 -7.05
C GLU A 31 -10.00 -28.00 -6.43
N TYR A 32 -9.14 -28.79 -5.78
CA TYR A 32 -8.05 -28.33 -4.91
C TYR A 32 -7.15 -27.25 -5.53
N GLY A 33 -7.05 -27.17 -6.87
CA GLY A 33 -6.31 -26.13 -7.57
C GLY A 33 -6.90 -24.72 -7.44
N ALA A 34 -8.21 -24.56 -7.60
CA ALA A 34 -8.85 -23.23 -7.55
C ALA A 34 -8.87 -22.64 -6.13
N ALA A 35 -9.04 -23.47 -5.11
CA ALA A 35 -8.97 -23.03 -3.71
C ALA A 35 -7.57 -22.53 -3.33
N VAL A 36 -6.52 -23.24 -3.77
CA VAL A 36 -5.12 -22.84 -3.55
C VAL A 36 -4.80 -21.53 -4.27
N LEU A 37 -5.19 -21.39 -5.54
CA LEU A 37 -5.01 -20.15 -6.31
C LEU A 37 -5.71 -18.95 -5.63
N LEU A 38 -6.96 -19.12 -5.19
CA LEU A 38 -7.70 -18.06 -4.48
C LEU A 38 -7.03 -17.67 -3.16
N LEU A 39 -6.49 -18.64 -2.41
CA LEU A 39 -5.75 -18.39 -1.17
C LEU A 39 -4.46 -17.60 -1.44
N LEU A 40 -3.72 -17.97 -2.49
CA LEU A 40 -2.50 -17.26 -2.91
C LEU A 40 -2.82 -15.82 -3.36
N MET A 41 -3.88 -15.62 -4.15
CA MET A 41 -4.31 -14.27 -4.53
C MET A 41 -4.72 -13.41 -3.33
N ALA A 42 -5.43 -14.00 -2.36
CA ALA A 42 -5.86 -13.29 -1.16
C ALA A 42 -4.70 -12.90 -0.24
N THR A 43 -3.72 -13.79 -0.08
CA THR A 43 -2.50 -13.51 0.71
C THR A 43 -1.63 -12.45 0.05
N PHE A 44 -1.44 -12.53 -1.28
CA PHE A 44 -0.76 -11.49 -2.06
C PHE A 44 -1.42 -10.11 -1.91
N ALA A 45 -2.75 -10.04 -2.03
CA ALA A 45 -3.49 -8.80 -1.88
C ALA A 45 -3.36 -8.20 -0.46
N LEU A 46 -3.31 -9.04 0.58
CA LEU A 46 -3.12 -8.60 1.95
C LEU A 46 -1.72 -8.01 2.17
N ILE A 47 -0.69 -8.65 1.62
CA ILE A 47 0.70 -8.16 1.67
C ILE A 47 0.81 -6.81 0.96
N ALA A 48 0.24 -6.69 -0.25
CA ALA A 48 0.22 -5.43 -0.99
C ALA A 48 -0.51 -4.31 -0.23
N HIS A 49 -1.60 -4.62 0.47
CA HIS A 49 -2.30 -3.65 1.32
C HIS A 49 -1.42 -3.16 2.48
N TRP A 50 -0.76 -4.09 3.19
CA TRP A 50 0.13 -3.75 4.30
C TRP A 50 1.29 -2.87 3.84
N LEU A 51 1.98 -3.28 2.78
CA LEU A 51 3.11 -2.53 2.23
C LEU A 51 2.68 -1.16 1.68
N GLY A 52 1.51 -1.07 1.03
CA GLY A 52 0.94 0.22 0.59
C GLY A 52 0.58 1.15 1.76
N CYS A 53 0.07 0.62 2.86
CA CYS A 53 -0.17 1.39 4.07
C CYS A 53 1.13 1.91 4.70
N ILE A 54 2.18 1.09 4.72
CA ILE A 54 3.50 1.50 5.23
C ILE A 54 4.10 2.58 4.33
N TRP A 55 4.02 2.42 2.99
CA TRP A 55 4.46 3.43 2.04
C TRP A 55 3.78 4.79 2.26
N TYR A 56 2.48 4.76 2.52
CA TYR A 56 1.73 5.97 2.89
C TYR A 56 2.15 6.56 4.24
N ALA A 57 2.38 5.71 5.24
CA ALA A 57 2.83 6.16 6.55
C ALA A 57 4.20 6.86 6.46
N ILE A 58 5.15 6.33 5.68
CA ILE A 58 6.47 6.94 5.45
C ILE A 58 6.29 8.32 4.81
N GLY A 59 5.57 8.41 3.69
CA GLY A 59 5.35 9.69 3.02
C GLY A 59 4.66 10.71 3.91
N SER A 60 3.66 10.29 4.71
CA SER A 60 2.94 11.17 5.63
C SER A 60 3.80 11.65 6.80
N ALA A 61 4.75 10.83 7.27
CA ALA A 61 5.68 11.19 8.34
C ALA A 61 6.77 12.14 7.83
N GLU A 62 7.18 12.01 6.56
CA GLU A 62 8.17 12.91 5.95
C GLU A 62 7.55 14.20 5.41
N LEU A 63 6.23 14.23 5.16
CA LEU A 63 5.50 15.39 4.65
C LEU A 63 5.77 16.72 5.38
N PRO A 64 5.82 16.80 6.73
CA PRO A 64 6.13 18.05 7.44
C PRO A 64 7.62 18.38 7.51
N HIS A 65 8.51 17.44 7.20
CA HIS A 65 9.96 17.58 7.42
C HIS A 65 10.78 17.68 6.13
N LYS A 66 10.19 17.30 4.99
CA LYS A 66 10.85 17.24 3.68
C LYS A 66 10.00 17.93 2.62
N GLU A 67 10.62 18.81 1.85
CA GLU A 67 9.95 19.56 0.78
C GLU A 67 9.66 18.71 -0.48
N PHE A 68 10.38 17.59 -0.64
CA PHE A 68 10.25 16.69 -1.77
C PHE A 68 10.06 15.26 -1.28
N THR A 69 8.82 14.77 -1.38
CA THR A 69 8.39 13.39 -1.06
C THR A 69 7.50 12.87 -2.19
N TRP A 70 7.25 11.56 -2.23
CA TRP A 70 6.35 10.98 -3.22
C TRP A 70 4.93 11.58 -3.16
N LEU A 71 4.47 11.98 -1.97
CA LEU A 71 3.19 12.68 -1.78
C LEU A 71 3.18 14.06 -2.43
N HIS A 72 4.27 14.83 -2.36
CA HIS A 72 4.38 16.12 -3.04
C HIS A 72 4.40 15.96 -4.56
N GLN A 73 5.01 14.88 -5.07
CA GLN A 73 4.98 14.58 -6.50
C GLN A 73 3.56 14.22 -6.97
N LEU A 74 2.85 13.37 -6.21
CA LEU A 74 1.45 13.05 -6.48
C LEU A 74 0.55 14.30 -6.46
N ALA A 75 0.71 15.16 -5.45
CA ALA A 75 -0.02 16.41 -5.32
C ALA A 75 0.18 17.33 -6.53
N ARG A 76 1.42 17.44 -7.02
CA ARG A 76 1.72 18.19 -8.24
C ARG A 76 1.08 17.57 -9.49
N HIS A 77 1.11 16.24 -9.62
CA HIS A 77 0.48 15.56 -10.77
C HIS A 77 -1.04 15.75 -10.81
N LEU A 78 -1.69 15.86 -9.65
CA LEU A 78 -3.13 16.05 -9.54
C LEU A 78 -3.56 17.52 -9.51
N ASN A 79 -2.62 18.47 -9.61
CA ASN A 79 -2.86 19.92 -9.41
C ASN A 79 -3.53 20.23 -8.06
N GLU A 80 -3.27 19.42 -7.04
CA GLU A 80 -3.76 19.57 -5.67
C GLU A 80 -2.56 19.73 -4.71
N PRO A 81 -1.79 20.83 -4.77
CA PRO A 81 -0.58 21.01 -3.97
C PRO A 81 -0.88 21.11 -2.47
N TYR A 82 0.10 20.69 -1.65
CA TYR A 82 0.05 20.93 -0.21
C TYR A 82 0.43 22.39 0.08
N LEU A 83 -0.37 23.06 0.91
CA LEU A 83 -0.08 24.39 1.43
C LEU A 83 0.65 24.22 2.76
N SER A 84 1.95 24.51 2.77
CA SER A 84 2.76 24.59 3.98
C SER A 84 2.87 26.05 4.40
N THR A 85 2.31 26.41 5.55
CA THR A 85 2.53 27.72 6.16
C THR A 85 3.58 27.54 7.26
N ASN A 86 4.84 27.91 6.96
CA ASN A 86 5.98 28.05 7.88
C ASN A 86 5.82 27.34 9.25
N GLY A 87 6.00 26.01 9.25
CA GLY A 87 6.04 25.20 10.48
C GLY A 87 4.70 24.63 10.98
N SER A 88 3.59 24.88 10.27
CA SER A 88 2.29 24.23 10.52
C SER A 88 2.09 22.98 9.65
N VAL A 89 1.25 22.06 10.14
CA VAL A 89 0.91 20.81 9.45
C VAL A 89 0.47 21.13 8.01
N PRO A 90 1.06 20.49 6.98
CA PRO A 90 0.69 20.73 5.59
C PRO A 90 -0.82 20.58 5.40
N THR A 91 -1.49 21.68 5.02
CA THR A 91 -2.94 21.69 4.80
C THR A 91 -3.25 21.49 3.32
N GLY A 92 -4.30 20.74 3.02
CA GLY A 92 -4.69 20.39 1.65
C GLY A 92 -4.06 19.09 1.12
N GLY A 93 -3.77 19.07 -0.18
CA GLY A 93 -3.29 17.91 -0.89
C GLY A 93 -4.39 16.97 -1.40
N PRO A 94 -4.02 15.90 -2.12
CA PRO A 94 -4.96 15.07 -2.84
C PRO A 94 -5.90 14.27 -1.95
N SER A 95 -7.05 13.85 -2.48
CA SER A 95 -8.02 13.07 -1.70
C SER A 95 -7.43 11.79 -1.09
N LEU A 96 -7.94 11.35 0.07
CA LEU A 96 -7.48 10.13 0.75
C LEU A 96 -7.57 8.89 -0.17
N LYS A 97 -8.62 8.81 -1.01
CA LYS A 97 -8.77 7.75 -2.00
C LYS A 97 -7.62 7.77 -3.01
N SER A 98 -7.26 8.94 -3.52
CA SER A 98 -6.18 9.08 -4.49
C SER A 98 -4.82 8.68 -3.89
N ARG A 99 -4.52 9.10 -2.66
CA ARG A 99 -3.29 8.69 -1.94
C ARG A 99 -3.24 7.18 -1.71
N TYR A 100 -4.37 6.57 -1.34
CA TYR A 100 -4.47 5.13 -1.11
C TYR A 100 -4.33 4.31 -2.40
N VAL A 101 -5.03 4.70 -3.48
CA VAL A 101 -4.94 4.01 -4.77
C VAL A 101 -3.52 4.12 -5.34
N THR A 102 -2.90 5.29 -5.23
CA THR A 102 -1.52 5.50 -5.72
C THR A 102 -0.50 4.69 -4.92
N SER A 103 -0.61 4.64 -3.59
CA SER A 103 0.29 3.85 -2.75
C SER A 103 0.15 2.34 -2.99
N LEU A 104 -1.07 1.84 -3.16
CA LEU A 104 -1.32 0.46 -3.59
C LEU A 104 -0.76 0.19 -4.99
N TYR A 105 -0.98 1.09 -5.94
CA TYR A 105 -0.48 0.96 -7.30
C TYR A 105 1.05 0.86 -7.34
N PHE A 106 1.74 1.72 -6.59
CA PHE A 106 3.21 1.68 -6.47
C PHE A 106 3.68 0.35 -5.85
N THR A 107 3.03 -0.08 -4.79
CA THR A 107 3.36 -1.33 -4.09
C THR A 107 3.15 -2.54 -5.00
N LEU A 108 1.99 -2.64 -5.65
CA LEU A 108 1.67 -3.73 -6.56
C LEU A 108 2.63 -3.76 -7.74
N SER A 109 2.92 -2.62 -8.37
CA SER A 109 3.86 -2.55 -9.50
C SER A 109 5.30 -2.89 -9.10
N THR A 110 5.70 -2.58 -7.85
CA THR A 110 7.03 -2.93 -7.33
C THR A 110 7.14 -4.42 -7.00
N ILE A 111 6.16 -5.00 -6.31
CA ILE A 111 6.19 -6.42 -5.93
C ILE A 111 6.00 -7.33 -7.15
N THR A 112 5.19 -6.93 -8.13
CA THR A 112 5.04 -7.66 -9.40
C THR A 112 6.20 -7.43 -10.38
N SER A 113 7.20 -6.64 -10.00
CA SER A 113 8.36 -6.29 -10.83
C SER A 113 8.01 -5.62 -12.18
N ILE A 114 6.82 -5.00 -12.31
CA ILE A 114 6.44 -4.25 -13.52
C ILE A 114 7.11 -2.87 -13.54
N GLY A 115 7.14 -2.18 -12.39
CA GLY A 115 7.95 -0.97 -12.19
C GLY A 115 7.71 0.18 -13.18
N PHE A 116 6.49 0.70 -13.30
CA PHE A 116 6.15 1.77 -14.27
C PHE A 116 6.85 3.13 -14.06
N GLY A 117 7.42 3.38 -12.87
CA GLY A 117 8.21 4.60 -12.60
C GLY A 117 7.42 5.92 -12.49
N ASN A 118 6.08 5.88 -12.47
CA ASN A 118 5.22 7.06 -12.29
C ASN A 118 5.23 7.62 -10.85
N VAL A 119 5.56 6.78 -9.87
CA VAL A 119 5.80 7.12 -8.48
C VAL A 119 7.18 6.59 -8.15
N SER A 120 8.07 7.46 -7.65
CA SER A 120 9.43 7.09 -7.32
C SER A 120 9.81 7.55 -5.92
N ALA A 121 10.70 6.78 -5.31
CA ALA A 121 11.31 7.12 -4.04
C ALA A 121 12.28 8.29 -4.21
N THR A 122 12.00 9.37 -3.51
CA THR A 122 12.79 10.61 -3.52
C THR A 122 13.68 10.72 -2.30
N THR A 123 13.16 10.36 -1.12
CA THR A 123 13.89 10.39 0.15
C THR A 123 14.68 9.11 0.38
N ASP A 124 15.68 9.16 1.26
CA ASP A 124 16.48 7.97 1.58
C ASP A 124 15.65 6.90 2.31
N SER A 125 14.69 7.31 3.15
CA SER A 125 13.72 6.43 3.80
C SER A 125 12.84 5.70 2.77
N GLU A 126 12.30 6.45 1.80
CA GLU A 126 11.51 5.91 0.69
C GLU A 126 12.34 4.91 -0.14
N LYS A 127 13.61 5.22 -0.42
CA LYS A 127 14.50 4.35 -1.21
C LYS A 127 14.81 3.04 -0.50
N ILE A 128 15.16 3.09 0.79
CA ILE A 128 15.43 1.89 1.59
C ILE A 128 14.19 0.98 1.62
N PHE A 129 13.01 1.56 1.86
CA PHE A 129 11.77 0.79 1.85
C PHE A 129 11.47 0.16 0.49
N THR A 130 11.71 0.90 -0.60
CA THR A 130 11.53 0.40 -1.97
C THR A 130 12.46 -0.78 -2.27
N ILE A 131 13.73 -0.72 -1.84
CA ILE A 131 14.69 -1.84 -1.97
C ILE A 131 14.16 -3.09 -1.26
N ILE A 132 13.65 -2.96 -0.04
CA ILE A 132 13.08 -4.07 0.72
C ILE A 132 11.88 -4.67 -0.03
N MET A 133 10.98 -3.83 -0.55
CA MET A 133 9.83 -4.31 -1.33
C MET A 133 10.24 -5.03 -2.61
N MET A 134 11.29 -4.57 -3.30
CA MET A 134 11.80 -5.24 -4.50
C MET A 134 12.36 -6.63 -4.16
N ILE A 135 13.11 -6.79 -3.07
CA ILE A 135 13.62 -8.10 -2.62
C ILE A 135 12.46 -9.07 -2.30
N LEU A 136 11.41 -8.58 -1.63
CA LEU A 136 10.20 -9.36 -1.35
C LEU A 136 9.45 -9.73 -2.63
N GLY A 137 9.36 -8.81 -3.60
CA GLY A 137 8.78 -9.03 -4.92
C GLY A 137 9.50 -10.14 -5.69
N CYS A 138 10.83 -10.09 -5.74
CA CYS A 138 11.64 -11.14 -6.37
C CYS A 138 11.33 -12.51 -5.76
N SER A 139 11.22 -12.61 -4.44
CA SER A 139 10.90 -13.88 -3.77
C SER A 139 9.51 -14.42 -4.14
N CYS A 140 8.56 -13.53 -4.47
CA CYS A 140 7.20 -13.91 -4.86
C CYS A 140 7.07 -14.23 -6.35
N SER A 141 7.94 -13.69 -7.23
CA SER A 141 7.96 -13.96 -8.67
C SER A 141 8.63 -15.29 -9.06
N PHE A 142 9.31 -15.97 -8.12
CA PHE A 142 9.97 -17.27 -8.33
C PHE A 142 9.17 -18.48 -7.77
N ILE A 143 7.91 -18.28 -7.41
CA ILE A 143 6.93 -19.34 -7.05
C ILE A 143 5.92 -19.47 -8.17
#